data_AF-A0A534ICR6-F1
#
_entry.id   AF-A0A534ICR6-F1
#
_cell.length_a   1.000
_cell.length_b   1.000
_cell.length_c   1.000
_cell.angle_alpha   90.00
_cell.angle_beta   90.00
_cell.angle_gamma   90.00
#
_symmetry.space_group_name_H-M   'P 1'
#
loop_
_entity.id
_entity.type
_entity.pdbx_description
1 polymer ?
#
loop_
_entity_poly.entity_id
_entity_poly.type
_entity_poly.pdbx_seq_one_letter_code
_entity_poly.pdbx_strand_id
1 'polypeptide(L)' 'MGGSRRPVCHIGRGLLSGAAEVFFDQPCDAIETQCQAMGADHCELIVGASDRVAKVAERLG' A
#
# COMPACT_ATOMS: atom_id res chain seq x y z
N MET A 1 -10.83 13.08 9.10
CA MET A 1 -9.67 13.29 8.21
C MET A 1 -10.22 13.33 6.78
N GLY A 2 -9.69 14.15 5.88
CA GLY A 2 -10.24 14.31 4.54
C GLY A 2 -9.78 15.62 3.91
N GLY A 3 -8.85 15.55 2.97
CA GLY A 3 -8.26 16.72 2.32
C GLY A 3 -7.08 16.42 1.40
N SER A 4 -6.55 15.19 1.46
CA SER A 4 -5.56 14.74 0.48
C SER A 4 -6.24 14.26 -0.80
N ARG A 5 -5.58 14.51 -1.93
CA ARG A 5 -5.97 13.96 -3.24
C ARG A 5 -5.27 12.63 -3.58
N ARG A 6 -4.37 12.18 -2.70
CA ARG A 6 -3.56 10.95 -2.88
C ARG A 6 -3.39 10.22 -1.55
N PRO A 7 -3.13 8.90 -1.57
CA PRO A 7 -2.87 8.15 -0.35
C PRO A 7 -1.61 8.67 0.35
N VAL A 8 -1.61 8.72 1.69
CA VAL A 8 -0.56 9.41 2.48
C VAL A 8 0.14 8.51 3.49
N CYS A 9 -0.20 7.22 3.59
CA CYS A 9 0.44 6.31 4.54
C CYS A 9 1.82 5.85 4.03
N HIS A 10 2.75 6.78 3.80
CA HIS A 10 4.10 6.50 3.32
C HIS A 10 4.90 5.64 4.30
N ILE A 11 4.81 5.95 5.60
CA ILE A 11 5.48 5.17 6.65
C ILE A 11 4.86 3.77 6.76
N GLY A 12 3.53 3.68 6.76
CA GLY A 12 2.83 2.39 6.82
C GLY A 12 3.19 1.48 5.65
N ARG A 13 3.20 2.02 4.42
CA ARG A 13 3.66 1.29 3.23
C ARG A 13 5.09 0.79 3.37
N GLY A 14 6.03 1.67 3.73
CA GLY A 14 7.45 1.31 3.85
C GLY A 14 7.73 0.28 4.95
N LEU A 15 7.05 0.39 6.10
CA LEU A 15 7.19 -0.57 7.19
C LEU A 15 6.66 -1.95 6.79
N LEU A 16 5.49 -2.00 6.17
CA LEU A 16 4.87 -3.26 5.76
C LEU A 16 5.63 -3.93 4.61
N SER A 17 6.10 -3.17 3.62
CA SER A 17 6.91 -3.72 2.52
C SER A 17 8.22 -4.28 3.05
N GLY A 18 8.96 -3.53 3.88
CA GLY A 18 10.21 -4.00 4.46
C GLY A 18 10.04 -5.21 5.39
N ALA A 19 8.98 -5.25 6.20
CA ALA A 19 8.67 -6.43 7.02
C ALA A 19 8.34 -7.65 6.16
N ALA A 20 7.58 -7.47 5.07
CA ALA A 20 7.24 -8.53 4.13
C ALA A 20 8.49 -9.07 3.41
N GLU A 21 9.42 -8.20 3.01
CA GLU A 21 10.68 -8.62 2.37
C GLU A 21 11.48 -9.56 3.27
N VAL A 22 11.60 -9.23 4.57
CA VAL A 22 12.29 -10.08 5.54
C VAL A 22 11.53 -11.39 5.78
N PHE A 23 10.20 -11.36 5.83
CA PHE A 23 9.39 -12.55 6.12
C PHE A 23 9.32 -13.52 4.94
N PHE A 24 9.26 -13.01 3.71
CA PHE A 24 9.09 -13.81 2.49
C PHE A 24 10.39 -14.05 1.72
N ASP A 25 11.52 -13.48 2.18
CA ASP A 25 12.85 -13.57 1.56
C ASP A 25 12.83 -13.23 0.06
N GLN A 26 12.05 -12.20 -0.31
CA GLN A 26 11.91 -11.73 -1.69
C GLN A 26 11.45 -10.27 -1.74
N PRO A 27 11.69 -9.55 -2.86
CA PRO A 27 11.22 -8.17 -3.02
C PRO A 27 9.69 -8.06 -2.87
N CYS A 28 9.26 -7.17 -2.00
CA CYS A 28 7.85 -6.95 -1.68
C CYS A 28 7.53 -5.46 -1.69
N ASP A 29 6.32 -5.14 -2.14
CA ASP A 29 5.80 -3.77 -2.15
C ASP A 29 4.49 -3.67 -1.40
N ALA A 30 4.10 -2.44 -1.11
CA ALA A 30 2.80 -2.11 -0.53
C ALA A 30 2.15 -0.95 -1.30
N ILE A 31 0.85 -1.08 -1.58
CA ILE A 31 0.00 0.00 -2.12
C ILE A 31 -1.19 0.23 -1.20
N GLU A 32 -1.71 1.45 -1.21
CA GLU A 32 -2.86 1.86 -0.40
C GLU A 32 -4.08 2.00 -1.35
N THR A 33 -5.10 1.16 -1.18
CA THR A 33 -6.30 1.11 -2.02
C THR A 33 -7.42 2.00 -1.49
N GLN A 34 -7.45 2.20 -0.17
CA GLN A 34 -8.32 3.15 0.51
C GLN A 34 -7.52 3.95 1.53
N CYS A 35 -7.84 5.24 1.72
CA CYS A 35 -7.11 6.11 2.62
C CYS A 35 -8.05 7.04 3.40
N GLN A 36 -7.93 7.05 4.73
CA GLN A 36 -8.72 7.96 5.58
C GLN A 36 -8.43 9.44 5.31
N ALA A 37 -7.21 9.77 4.86
CA ALA A 37 -6.87 11.14 4.49
C ALA A 37 -7.55 11.61 3.20
N MET A 38 -8.06 10.66 2.40
CA MET A 38 -8.88 10.89 1.20
C MET A 38 -10.39 10.79 1.49
N GLY A 39 -10.78 10.55 2.75
CA GLY A 39 -12.19 10.49 3.17
C GLY A 39 -12.79 9.09 3.24
N ALA A 40 -12.01 8.02 3.08
CA ALA A 40 -12.47 6.65 3.32
C ALA A 40 -12.66 6.37 4.82
N ASP A 41 -13.48 5.37 5.17
CA ASP A 41 -13.73 5.00 6.57
C ASP A 41 -12.46 4.47 7.27
N HIS A 42 -11.62 3.75 6.53
CA HIS A 42 -10.37 3.17 6.99
C HIS A 42 -9.30 3.21 5.89
N CYS A 43 -8.04 2.99 6.28
CA CYS A 43 -6.96 2.73 5.34
C CYS A 43 -6.93 1.25 5.00
N GLU A 44 -6.80 0.93 3.72
CA GLU A 44 -6.65 -0.44 3.22
C GLU A 44 -5.36 -0.53 2.41
N LEU A 45 -4.55 -1.54 2.72
CA LEU A 45 -3.24 -1.75 2.10
C LEU A 45 -3.13 -3.17 1.57
N ILE A 46 -2.60 -3.30 0.36
CA ILE A 46 -2.23 -4.59 -0.24
C ILE A 46 -0.71 -4.67 -0.21
N VAL A 47 -0.19 -5.78 0.33
CA VAL A 47 1.24 -6.03 0.51
C VAL A 47 1.58 -7.40 -0.04
N GLY A 48 2.69 -7.53 -0.76
CA GLY A 48 3.16 -8.81 -1.28
C GLY A 48 4.28 -8.64 -2.31
N ALA A 49 4.58 -9.71 -3.05
CA ALA A 49 5.61 -9.71 -4.08
C ALA A 49 5.43 -8.55 -5.06
N SER A 50 6.51 -7.82 -5.35
CA SER A 50 6.48 -6.59 -6.16
C SER A 50 5.77 -6.76 -7.50
N ASP A 51 5.98 -7.88 -8.20
CA ASP A 51 5.35 -8.15 -9.51
C ASP A 51 3.83 -8.32 -9.42
N ARG A 52 3.32 -8.84 -8.30
CA ARG A 52 1.89 -9.02 -8.05
C ARG A 52 1.25 -7.70 -7.63
N VAL A 53 1.93 -6.95 -6.77
CA VAL A 53 1.46 -5.63 -6.31
C VAL A 53 1.37 -4.66 -7.49
N ALA A 54 2.35 -4.66 -8.39
CA ALA A 54 2.31 -3.86 -9.62
C ALA A 54 1.06 -4.17 -10.47
N LYS A 55 0.76 -5.45 -10.71
CA LYS A 55 -0.44 -5.88 -11.45
C LYS A 55 -1.74 -5.45 -10.78
N VAL A 56 -1.78 -5.37 -9.45
CA VAL A 56 -2.96 -4.86 -8.73
C VAL A 56 -3.05 -3.35 -8.88
N ALA A 57 -1.94 -2.62 -8.75
CA ALA A 57 -1.91 -1.17 -8.92
C ALA A 57 -2.40 -0.74 -10.31
N GLU A 58 -2.02 -1.46 -11.37
CA GLU A 58 -2.50 -1.22 -12.74
C GLU A 58 -4.02 -1.37 -12.89
N ARG A 59 -4.65 -2.26 -12.10
CA ARG A 59 -6.11 -2.50 -12.14
C ARG A 59 -6.90 -1.47 -11.33
N LEU A 60 -6.25 -0.73 -10.45
CA LEU A 60 -6.84 0.31 -9.62
C LEU A 60 -6.76 1.70 -10.28
N GLY A 61 -6.20 1.78 -11.49
CA GLY A 61 -6.10 3.00 -12.29
C GLY A 61 -7.44 3.60 -12.66
#